data_AF-A3X492-F1
#
_entry.id   AF-A3X492-F1
#
_cell.length_a   1.000
_cell.length_b   1.000
_cell.length_c   1.000
_cell.angle_alpha   90.00
_cell.angle_beta   90.00
_cell.angle_gamma   90.00
#
_symmetry.space_group_name_H-M   'P 1'
#
loop_
_entity.id
_entity.type
_entity.pdbx_description
1 polymer ?
#
loop_
_entity_poly.entity_id
_entity_poly.type
_entity_poly.pdbx_seq_one_letter_code
_entity_poly.pdbx_strand_id
1 'polypeptide(L)'
;MQGMNAERLALGTILVAVLVLGLKLVAWWLTGSVALLSDALESLVNVGGAVMAWMAVHYAKRPADAGHPFGHYKAEYFSAVLEGIMIIIAALLILQQSVQALGNLSETVEWGRAGLLVNAVALVLNLLWARLLIARGGALKSPALTAGGRHLMSDVWTSVGVLLGLLLALATGWTVLDPLLALFVAVNILREGYGVVASSVNGLMDSAAPEEERDQIEELLHHAAAGALQVHGLKTRRAGVALFVECHMVVDGSMTVQASHTICDHIEEAIRSTFPEAQVTIHVEPEHKLEPSGIAPG
;
A
#
# COMPACT_ATOMS: atom_id res chain seq x y z
N MET A 1 -24.88 -24.07 6.50
CA MET A 1 -23.97 -22.93 6.74
C MET A 1 -23.47 -22.42 5.38
N GLN A 2 -24.16 -21.44 4.79
CA GLN A 2 -23.74 -20.84 3.52
C GLN A 2 -22.40 -20.15 3.73
N GLY A 3 -21.35 -20.59 3.02
CA GLY A 3 -20.02 -20.00 3.10
C GLY A 3 -20.10 -18.51 2.80
N MET A 4 -19.50 -17.67 3.64
CA MET A 4 -19.35 -16.25 3.36
C MET A 4 -18.47 -16.10 2.11
N ASN A 5 -19.06 -15.62 1.02
CA ASN A 5 -18.32 -15.26 -0.20
C ASN A 5 -17.40 -14.06 0.06
N ALA A 6 -16.30 -13.96 -0.68
CA ALA A 6 -15.29 -12.90 -0.53
C ALA A 6 -15.88 -11.47 -0.59
N GLU A 7 -16.89 -11.26 -1.42
CA GLU A 7 -17.61 -9.99 -1.56
C GLU A 7 -18.39 -9.62 -0.29
N ARG A 8 -19.03 -10.60 0.37
CA ARG A 8 -19.70 -10.37 1.67
C ARG A 8 -18.70 -10.06 2.78
N LEU A 9 -17.51 -10.66 2.74
CA LEU A 9 -16.42 -10.34 3.67
C LEU A 9 -15.92 -8.91 3.45
N ALA A 10 -15.72 -8.49 2.20
CA ALA A 10 -15.30 -7.13 1.87
C ALA A 10 -16.33 -6.07 2.33
N LEU A 11 -17.61 -6.29 2.06
CA LEU A 11 -18.69 -5.42 2.57
C LEU A 11 -18.76 -5.42 4.11
N GLY A 12 -18.58 -6.59 4.72
CA GLY A 12 -18.49 -6.74 6.17
C GLY A 12 -17.36 -5.91 6.76
N THR A 13 -16.20 -5.82 6.08
CA THR A 13 -15.07 -5.00 6.54
C THR A 13 -15.40 -3.52 6.60
N ILE A 14 -16.09 -2.97 5.60
CA ILE A 14 -16.51 -1.56 5.63
C ILE A 14 -17.47 -1.32 6.79
N LEU A 15 -18.45 -2.19 6.99
CA LEU A 15 -19.41 -2.07 8.10
C LEU A 15 -18.72 -2.15 9.47
N VAL A 16 -17.80 -3.10 9.65
CA VAL A 16 -17.03 -3.23 10.90
C VAL A 16 -16.12 -2.04 11.11
N ALA A 17 -15.46 -1.53 10.07
CA ALA A 17 -14.59 -0.35 10.19
C ALA A 17 -15.38 0.90 10.60
N VAL A 18 -16.55 1.14 9.99
CA VAL A 18 -17.44 2.24 10.38
C VAL A 18 -17.96 2.09 11.81
N LEU A 19 -18.31 0.86 12.21
CA LEU A 19 -18.75 0.57 13.58
C LEU A 19 -17.63 0.82 14.59
N VAL A 20 -16.42 0.31 14.33
CA VAL A 20 -15.24 0.47 15.19
C VAL A 20 -14.88 1.96 15.30
N LEU A 21 -14.89 2.70 14.19
CA LEU A 21 -14.70 4.15 14.20
C LEU A 21 -15.74 4.85 15.10
N GLY A 22 -17.02 4.50 14.97
CA GLY A 22 -18.08 5.04 15.81
C GLY A 22 -17.85 4.76 17.30
N LEU A 23 -17.44 3.54 17.65
CA LEU A 23 -17.11 3.18 19.03
C LEU A 23 -15.91 3.98 19.56
N LYS A 24 -14.84 4.13 18.77
CA LYS A 24 -13.66 4.92 19.18
C LYS A 24 -13.99 6.40 19.37
N LEU A 25 -14.82 6.98 18.50
CA LEU A 25 -15.31 8.36 18.67
C LEU A 25 -16.13 8.53 19.95
N VAL A 26 -16.99 7.56 20.28
CA VAL A 26 -17.73 7.56 21.54
C VAL A 26 -16.78 7.40 22.73
N ALA A 27 -15.79 6.52 22.66
CA ALA A 27 -14.79 6.34 23.72
C ALA A 27 -14.00 7.63 23.98
N TRP A 28 -13.56 8.32 22.92
CA TRP A 28 -12.94 9.63 23.02
C TRP A 28 -13.88 10.66 23.66
N TRP A 29 -15.11 10.80 23.14
CA TRP A 29 -16.05 11.79 23.65
C TRP A 29 -16.40 11.59 25.14
N LEU A 30 -16.47 10.34 25.59
CA LEU A 30 -16.74 10.00 26.99
C LEU A 30 -15.55 10.22 27.94
N THR A 31 -14.33 10.31 27.43
CA THR A 31 -13.10 10.37 28.25
C THR A 31 -12.34 11.68 28.13
N GLY A 32 -12.49 12.40 27.01
CA GLY A 32 -11.66 13.55 26.68
C GLY A 32 -10.17 13.21 26.40
N SER A 33 -9.81 11.93 26.32
CA SER A 33 -8.40 11.51 26.18
C SER A 33 -7.83 11.83 24.81
N VAL A 34 -6.63 12.42 24.79
CA VAL A 34 -5.92 12.72 23.54
C VAL A 34 -5.40 11.44 22.88
N ALA A 35 -5.01 10.44 23.67
CA ALA A 35 -4.59 9.16 23.10
C ALA A 35 -5.76 8.39 22.47
N LEU A 36 -6.97 8.45 23.05
CA LEU A 36 -8.17 7.86 22.41
C LEU A 36 -8.62 8.64 21.18
N LEU A 37 -8.39 9.97 21.15
CA LEU A 37 -8.58 10.74 19.92
C LEU A 37 -7.63 10.27 18.82
N SER A 38 -6.35 10.03 19.14
CA SER A 38 -5.36 9.51 18.19
C SER A 38 -5.84 8.22 17.54
N ASP A 39 -6.32 7.28 18.37
CA ASP A 39 -6.82 5.98 17.93
C ASP A 39 -8.08 6.10 17.02
N ALA A 40 -8.95 7.08 17.32
CA ALA A 40 -10.13 7.39 16.51
C ALA A 40 -9.77 8.05 15.16
N LEU A 41 -8.84 9.01 15.16
CA LEU A 41 -8.37 9.68 13.94
C LEU A 41 -7.63 8.72 13.01
N GLU A 42 -6.81 7.82 13.55
CA GLU A 42 -6.17 6.74 12.78
C GLU A 42 -7.24 5.89 12.07
N SER A 43 -8.30 5.49 12.78
CA SER A 43 -9.39 4.71 12.19
C SER A 43 -10.18 5.49 11.13
N LEU A 44 -10.33 6.81 11.30
CA LEU A 44 -10.96 7.68 10.30
C LEU A 44 -10.13 7.72 9.01
N VAL A 45 -8.81 7.87 9.13
CA VAL A 45 -7.89 7.85 8.00
C VAL A 45 -7.93 6.50 7.30
N ASN A 46 -7.94 5.39 8.04
CA ASN A 46 -8.01 4.05 7.45
C ASN A 46 -9.33 3.83 6.68
N VAL A 47 -10.47 4.29 7.20
CA VAL A 47 -11.75 4.23 6.47
C VAL A 47 -11.70 5.10 5.20
N GLY A 48 -11.21 6.34 5.31
CA GLY A 48 -11.08 7.24 4.17
C GLY A 48 -10.13 6.70 3.09
N GLY A 49 -8.96 6.21 3.51
CA GLY A 49 -7.95 5.57 2.67
C GLY A 49 -8.50 4.36 1.94
N ALA A 50 -9.22 3.47 2.64
CA ALA A 50 -9.86 2.31 2.01
C ALA A 50 -10.90 2.69 0.94
N VAL A 51 -11.69 3.74 1.18
CA VAL A 51 -12.66 4.25 0.19
C VAL A 51 -11.94 4.83 -1.03
N MET A 52 -10.89 5.64 -0.81
CA MET A 52 -10.06 6.20 -1.88
C MET A 52 -9.38 5.11 -2.70
N ALA A 53 -8.78 4.11 -2.05
CA ALA A 53 -8.12 2.99 -2.69
C ALA A 53 -9.10 2.18 -3.53
N TRP A 54 -10.31 1.92 -3.01
CA TRP A 54 -11.36 1.24 -3.78
C TRP A 54 -11.75 2.01 -5.04
N MET A 55 -11.95 3.33 -4.94
CA MET A 55 -12.24 4.18 -6.11
C MET A 55 -11.08 4.18 -7.11
N ALA A 56 -9.84 4.28 -6.63
CA ALA A 56 -8.65 4.33 -7.47
C ALA A 56 -8.39 3.02 -8.19
N VAL A 57 -8.52 1.87 -7.52
CA VAL A 57 -8.43 0.55 -8.16
C VAL A 57 -9.53 0.38 -9.21
N HIS A 58 -10.76 0.83 -8.92
CA HIS A 58 -11.84 0.77 -9.90
C HIS A 58 -11.55 1.65 -11.13
N TYR A 59 -10.99 2.84 -10.92
CA TYR A 59 -10.61 3.74 -12.00
C TYR A 59 -9.39 3.24 -12.79
N ALA A 60 -8.39 2.66 -12.12
CA ALA A 60 -7.17 2.12 -12.72
C ALA A 60 -7.42 0.94 -13.67
N LYS A 61 -8.51 0.18 -13.44
CA LYS A 61 -8.95 -0.92 -14.32
C LYS A 61 -9.51 -0.46 -15.67
N ARG A 62 -9.70 0.84 -15.88
CA ARG A 62 -10.15 1.35 -17.19
C ARG A 62 -9.04 1.11 -18.22
N PRO A 63 -9.38 0.53 -19.39
CA PRO A 63 -8.40 0.33 -20.45
C PRO A 63 -7.82 1.67 -20.92
N ALA A 64 -6.73 1.59 -21.68
CA ALA A 64 -6.16 2.76 -22.35
C ALA A 64 -7.20 3.45 -23.24
N ASP A 65 -7.18 4.79 -23.24
CA ASP A 65 -8.02 5.63 -24.07
C ASP A 65 -7.18 6.73 -24.74
N ALA A 66 -7.83 7.58 -25.55
CA ALA A 66 -7.14 8.65 -26.27
C ALA A 66 -6.46 9.69 -25.35
N GLY A 67 -6.97 9.88 -24.13
CA GLY A 67 -6.36 10.77 -23.13
C GLY A 67 -5.26 10.08 -22.32
N HIS A 68 -5.31 8.75 -22.18
CA HIS A 68 -4.37 7.93 -21.44
C HIS A 68 -3.95 6.69 -22.24
N PRO A 69 -3.04 6.82 -23.23
CA PRO A 69 -2.65 5.71 -24.11
C PRO A 69 -1.96 4.54 -23.39
N PHE A 70 -1.37 4.81 -22.23
CA PHE A 70 -0.73 3.79 -21.39
C PHE A 70 -1.65 3.24 -20.29
N GLY A 71 -2.92 3.64 -20.28
CA GLY A 71 -3.91 3.25 -19.27
C GLY A 71 -3.90 4.14 -18.03
N HIS A 72 -4.76 3.78 -17.06
CA HIS A 72 -5.05 4.58 -15.87
C HIS A 72 -4.35 4.06 -14.61
N TYR A 73 -3.35 3.20 -14.74
CA TYR A 73 -2.75 2.45 -13.63
C TYR A 73 -2.13 3.33 -12.53
N LYS A 74 -1.62 4.52 -12.88
CA LYS A 74 -1.04 5.46 -11.91
C LYS A 74 -2.06 6.04 -10.91
N ALA A 75 -3.37 5.87 -11.15
CA ALA A 75 -4.41 6.34 -10.23
C ALA A 75 -4.29 5.75 -8.81
N GLU A 76 -3.76 4.52 -8.68
CA GLU A 76 -3.51 3.90 -7.39
C GLU A 76 -2.49 4.69 -6.55
N TYR A 77 -1.42 5.20 -7.18
CA TYR A 77 -0.43 6.03 -6.47
C TYR A 77 -1.03 7.37 -6.02
N PHE A 78 -1.90 7.99 -6.82
CA PHE A 78 -2.58 9.22 -6.41
C PHE A 78 -3.43 9.01 -5.15
N SER A 79 -4.14 7.88 -5.06
CA SER A 79 -4.89 7.52 -3.87
C SER A 79 -3.98 7.35 -2.65
N ALA A 80 -2.86 6.63 -2.81
CA ALA A 80 -1.91 6.41 -1.74
C ALA A 80 -1.23 7.72 -1.28
N VAL A 81 -0.93 8.65 -2.18
CA VAL A 81 -0.47 10.00 -1.82
C VAL A 81 -1.53 10.74 -0.99
N LEU A 82 -2.80 10.71 -1.41
CA LEU A 82 -3.87 11.38 -0.67
C LEU A 82 -4.07 10.76 0.72
N GLU A 83 -4.01 9.44 0.82
CA GLU A 83 -4.03 8.70 2.08
C GLU A 83 -2.87 9.12 2.99
N GLY A 84 -1.64 9.13 2.47
CA GLY A 84 -0.47 9.60 3.20
C GLY A 84 -0.61 11.05 3.71
N ILE A 85 -1.22 11.94 2.91
CA ILE A 85 -1.54 13.31 3.34
C ILE A 85 -2.58 13.32 4.47
N MET A 86 -3.63 12.49 4.40
CA MET A 86 -4.61 12.36 5.48
C MET A 86 -3.96 11.86 6.78
N ILE A 87 -3.04 10.88 6.69
CA ILE A 87 -2.24 10.38 7.82
C ILE A 87 -1.45 11.53 8.45
N ILE A 88 -0.73 12.31 7.63
CA ILE A 88 0.09 13.43 8.11
C ILE A 88 -0.78 14.50 8.78
N ILE A 89 -1.91 14.87 8.19
CA ILE A 89 -2.84 15.84 8.76
C ILE A 89 -3.36 15.35 10.12
N ALA A 90 -3.81 14.08 10.21
CA ALA A 90 -4.27 13.50 11.46
C ALA A 90 -3.18 13.54 12.54
N ALA A 91 -1.95 13.15 12.18
CA ALA A 91 -0.82 13.18 13.11
C ALA A 91 -0.47 14.59 13.59
N LEU A 92 -0.50 15.60 12.71
CA LEU A 92 -0.30 17.00 13.09
C LEU A 92 -1.40 17.52 14.04
N LEU A 93 -2.66 17.13 13.82
CA LEU A 93 -3.76 17.45 14.73
C LEU A 93 -3.55 16.80 16.11
N ILE A 94 -3.11 15.54 16.16
CA ILE A 94 -2.81 14.83 17.41
C ILE A 94 -1.64 15.49 18.14
N LEU A 95 -0.56 15.86 17.43
CA LEU A 95 0.57 16.58 18.01
C LEU A 95 0.12 17.91 18.62
N GLN A 96 -0.68 18.69 17.90
CA GLN A 96 -1.20 19.96 18.39
C GLN A 96 -2.02 19.77 19.67
N GLN A 97 -2.94 18.82 19.70
CA GLN A 97 -3.76 18.55 20.88
C GLN A 97 -2.93 17.99 22.05
N SER A 98 -1.94 17.15 21.78
CA SER A 98 -1.05 16.59 22.80
C SER A 98 -0.23 17.70 23.48
N VAL A 99 0.32 18.63 22.69
CA VAL A 99 1.07 19.79 23.22
C VAL A 99 0.17 20.72 24.03
N GLN A 100 -1.06 20.97 23.59
CA GLN A 100 -2.02 21.77 24.36
C GLN A 100 -2.40 21.10 25.68
N ALA A 101 -2.64 19.78 25.68
CA ALA A 101 -2.93 19.01 26.88
C ALA A 101 -1.76 18.98 27.88
N LEU A 102 -0.52 18.95 27.40
CA LEU A 102 0.69 19.12 28.24
C LEU A 102 0.76 20.50 28.92
N GLY A 103 0.25 21.55 28.27
CA GLY A 103 0.16 22.90 28.84
C GLY A 103 -0.99 23.09 29.84
N ASN A 104 -2.06 22.30 29.70
CA ASN A 104 -3.31 22.43 30.46
C ASN A 104 -3.60 21.19 31.32
N LEU A 105 -2.60 20.69 32.06
CA LEU A 105 -2.70 19.50 32.94
C LEU A 105 -3.73 19.60 34.07
N SER A 106 -4.40 20.76 34.22
CA SER A 106 -5.40 21.05 35.25
C SER A 106 -6.80 20.48 34.96
N GLU A 107 -7.09 20.06 33.72
CA GLU A 107 -8.30 19.28 33.45
C GLU A 107 -8.06 17.84 33.89
N THR A 108 -8.70 17.44 34.99
CA THR A 108 -8.73 16.05 35.40
C THR A 108 -9.43 15.28 34.28
N VAL A 109 -8.64 14.54 33.50
CA VAL A 109 -9.17 13.53 32.58
C VAL A 109 -9.90 12.54 33.47
N GLU A 110 -11.22 12.68 33.59
CA GLU A 110 -12.04 11.61 34.10
C GLU A 110 -12.01 10.54 33.02
N TRP A 111 -11.02 9.67 33.12
CA TRP A 111 -10.90 8.44 32.35
C TRP A 111 -12.10 7.57 32.68
N GLY A 112 -13.25 7.91 32.11
CA GLY A 112 -14.50 7.23 32.36
C GLY A 112 -14.26 5.76 32.07
N ARG A 113 -14.39 4.91 33.10
CA ARG A 113 -14.27 3.44 32.94
C ARG A 113 -15.14 2.94 31.78
N ALA A 114 -16.25 3.64 31.52
CA ALA A 114 -17.11 3.46 30.36
C ALA A 114 -16.38 3.67 29.01
N GLY A 115 -15.64 4.76 28.80
CA GLY A 115 -14.95 5.00 27.53
C GLY A 115 -13.78 4.03 27.28
N LEU A 116 -13.05 3.65 28.33
CA LEU A 116 -12.05 2.56 28.23
C LEU A 116 -12.69 1.22 27.86
N LEU A 117 -13.85 0.90 28.45
CA LEU A 117 -14.61 -0.30 28.09
C LEU A 117 -15.08 -0.25 26.63
N VAL A 118 -15.60 0.90 26.18
CA VAL A 118 -16.01 1.09 24.79
C VAL A 118 -14.82 0.92 23.83
N ASN A 119 -13.65 1.48 24.16
CA ASN A 119 -12.45 1.28 23.34
C ASN A 119 -11.97 -0.18 23.34
N ALA A 120 -12.02 -0.86 24.49
CA ALA A 120 -11.70 -2.28 24.58
C ALA A 120 -12.66 -3.14 23.74
N VAL A 121 -13.95 -2.79 23.69
CA VAL A 121 -14.92 -3.44 22.80
C VAL A 121 -14.56 -3.19 21.34
N ALA A 122 -14.24 -1.95 20.96
CA ALA A 122 -13.79 -1.61 19.61
C ALA A 122 -12.55 -2.42 19.20
N LEU A 123 -11.58 -2.52 20.11
CA LEU A 123 -10.36 -3.31 19.94
C LEU A 123 -10.65 -4.80 19.72
N VAL A 124 -11.52 -5.39 20.55
CA VAL A 124 -11.89 -6.80 20.44
C VAL A 124 -12.62 -7.05 19.12
N LEU A 125 -13.54 -6.17 18.71
CA LEU A 125 -14.21 -6.28 17.42
C LEU A 125 -13.22 -6.25 16.26
N ASN A 126 -12.28 -5.31 16.27
CA ASN A 126 -11.27 -5.18 15.23
C ASN A 126 -10.36 -6.41 15.18
N LEU A 127 -9.95 -6.93 16.34
CA LEU A 127 -9.15 -8.15 16.47
C LEU A 127 -9.87 -9.40 15.94
N LEU A 128 -11.14 -9.58 16.32
CA LEU A 128 -11.94 -10.71 15.85
C LEU A 128 -12.13 -10.65 14.33
N TRP A 129 -12.40 -9.46 13.79
CA TRP A 129 -12.56 -9.27 12.36
C TRP A 129 -11.25 -9.50 11.59
N ALA A 130 -10.13 -8.98 12.09
CA ALA A 130 -8.80 -9.20 11.52
C ALA A 130 -8.47 -10.70 11.45
N ARG A 131 -8.69 -11.45 12.54
CA ARG A 131 -8.47 -12.90 12.55
C ARG A 131 -9.39 -13.64 11.60
N LEU A 132 -10.65 -13.24 11.50
CA LEU A 132 -11.61 -13.82 10.56
C LEU A 132 -11.15 -13.61 9.12
N LEU A 133 -10.73 -12.40 8.76
CA LEU A 133 -10.24 -12.06 7.42
C LEU A 133 -8.99 -12.84 7.06
N ILE A 134 -8.02 -12.97 7.97
CA ILE A 134 -6.80 -13.76 7.74
C ILE A 134 -7.15 -15.24 7.54
N ALA A 135 -7.97 -15.82 8.41
CA ALA A 135 -8.35 -17.24 8.34
C ALA A 135 -9.17 -17.56 7.09
N ARG A 136 -10.20 -16.74 6.80
CA ARG A 136 -11.07 -16.92 5.63
C ARG A 136 -10.36 -16.54 4.33
N GLY A 137 -9.51 -15.53 4.34
CA GLY A 137 -8.68 -15.12 3.21
C GLY A 137 -7.73 -16.24 2.78
N GLY A 138 -7.09 -16.91 3.74
CA GLY A 138 -6.29 -18.11 3.48
C GLY A 138 -7.12 -19.26 2.91
N ALA A 139 -8.26 -19.57 3.52
CA ALA A 139 -9.15 -20.65 3.06
C ALA A 139 -9.73 -20.39 1.65
N LEU A 140 -10.02 -19.14 1.32
CA LEU A 140 -10.53 -18.71 0.01
C LEU A 140 -9.42 -18.43 -1.00
N LYS A 141 -8.14 -18.62 -0.62
CA LYS A 141 -6.96 -18.26 -1.42
C LYS A 141 -7.05 -16.83 -1.99
N SER A 142 -7.52 -15.89 -1.18
CA SER A 142 -7.65 -14.48 -1.55
C SER A 142 -6.55 -13.66 -0.87
N PRO A 143 -5.51 -13.25 -1.62
CA PRO A 143 -4.45 -12.38 -1.10
C PRO A 143 -5.02 -11.05 -0.58
N ALA A 144 -6.01 -10.47 -1.27
CA ALA A 144 -6.64 -9.21 -0.89
C ALA A 144 -7.31 -9.28 0.51
N LEU A 145 -8.08 -10.33 0.81
CA LEU A 145 -8.69 -10.51 2.13
C LEU A 145 -7.64 -10.75 3.22
N THR A 146 -6.59 -11.50 2.90
CA THR A 146 -5.51 -11.80 3.84
C THR A 146 -4.68 -10.53 4.15
N ALA A 147 -4.39 -9.73 3.13
CA ALA A 147 -3.69 -8.45 3.27
C ALA A 147 -4.52 -7.45 4.08
N GLY A 148 -5.81 -7.31 3.78
CA GLY A 148 -6.72 -6.47 4.57
C GLY A 148 -6.81 -6.91 6.03
N GLY A 149 -6.88 -8.22 6.29
CA GLY A 149 -6.85 -8.74 7.66
C GLY A 149 -5.55 -8.48 8.41
N ARG A 150 -4.39 -8.50 7.73
CA ARG A 150 -3.09 -8.13 8.32
C ARG A 150 -3.00 -6.64 8.62
N HIS A 151 -3.55 -5.79 7.74
CA HIS A 151 -3.63 -4.36 7.98
C HIS A 151 -4.46 -4.05 9.24
N LEU A 152 -5.67 -4.61 9.37
CA LEU A 152 -6.47 -4.48 10.60
C LEU A 152 -5.75 -5.02 11.85
N MET A 153 -4.90 -6.04 11.70
CA MET A 153 -4.09 -6.55 12.82
C MET A 153 -3.02 -5.54 13.26
N SER A 154 -2.48 -4.74 12.34
CA SER A 154 -1.58 -3.63 12.65
C SER A 154 -2.29 -2.60 13.52
N ASP A 155 -3.50 -2.18 13.12
CA ASP A 155 -4.34 -1.25 13.89
C ASP A 155 -4.66 -1.79 15.29
N VAL A 156 -4.86 -3.10 15.42
CA VAL A 156 -5.08 -3.74 16.72
C VAL A 156 -3.85 -3.56 17.62
N TRP A 157 -2.64 -3.70 17.09
CA TRP A 157 -1.42 -3.51 17.88
C TRP A 157 -1.21 -2.05 18.29
N THR A 158 -1.52 -1.07 17.43
CA THR A 158 -1.46 0.35 17.78
C THR A 158 -2.50 0.69 18.86
N SER A 159 -3.75 0.25 18.70
CA SER A 159 -4.81 0.40 19.69
C SER A 159 -4.51 -0.31 21.03
N VAL A 160 -3.85 -1.49 21.01
CA VAL A 160 -3.37 -2.16 22.25
C VAL A 160 -2.34 -1.28 22.96
N GLY A 161 -1.38 -0.70 22.24
CA GLY A 161 -0.37 0.19 22.79
C GLY A 161 -1.00 1.40 23.48
N VAL A 162 -1.97 2.04 22.83
CA VAL A 162 -2.76 3.13 23.38
C VAL A 162 -3.48 2.70 24.66
N LEU A 163 -4.24 1.61 24.61
CA LEU A 163 -5.02 1.11 25.75
C LEU A 163 -4.13 0.75 26.96
N LEU A 164 -3.00 0.08 26.73
CA LEU A 164 -2.04 -0.25 27.79
C LEU A 164 -1.42 1.01 28.41
N GLY A 165 -1.08 2.01 27.59
CA GLY A 165 -0.57 3.28 28.10
C GLY A 165 -1.60 4.05 28.92
N LEU A 166 -2.88 4.06 28.51
CA LEU A 166 -3.97 4.60 29.33
C LEU A 166 -4.15 3.84 30.66
N LEU A 167 -4.10 2.51 30.65
CA LEU A 167 -4.22 1.71 31.87
C LEU A 167 -3.05 1.99 32.84
N LEU A 168 -1.85 2.21 32.32
CA LEU A 168 -0.70 2.63 33.10
C LEU A 168 -0.89 4.04 33.69
N ALA A 169 -1.44 4.97 32.92
CA ALA A 169 -1.76 6.33 33.38
C ALA A 169 -2.75 6.30 34.55
N LEU A 170 -3.78 5.44 34.42
CA LEU A 170 -4.77 5.20 35.46
C LEU A 170 -4.17 4.58 36.73
N ALA A 171 -3.30 3.59 36.59
CA ALA A 171 -2.69 2.91 37.73
C ALA A 171 -1.69 3.80 38.48
N THR A 172 -0.99 4.69 37.78
CA THR A 172 0.02 5.59 38.34
C THR A 172 -0.56 6.93 38.81
N GLY A 173 -1.73 7.31 38.29
CA GLY A 173 -2.33 8.64 38.49
C GLY A 173 -1.63 9.75 37.72
N TRP A 174 -0.69 9.42 36.84
CA TRP A 174 0.08 10.39 36.07
C TRP A 174 -0.69 10.83 34.82
N THR A 175 -1.44 11.91 34.95
CA THR A 175 -2.24 12.49 33.85
C THR A 175 -1.39 12.92 32.66
N VAL A 176 -0.12 13.27 32.88
CA VAL A 176 0.88 13.61 31.84
C VAL A 176 1.14 12.44 30.89
N LEU A 177 0.87 11.19 31.28
CA LEU A 177 1.16 10.03 30.45
C LEU A 177 0.25 9.98 29.20
N ASP A 178 -0.98 10.52 29.25
CA ASP A 178 -1.90 10.58 28.10
C ASP A 178 -1.31 11.41 26.94
N PRO A 179 -0.98 12.71 27.12
CA PRO A 179 -0.43 13.50 26.04
C PRO A 179 0.97 13.03 25.63
N LEU A 180 1.77 12.43 26.52
CA LEU A 180 3.07 11.87 26.14
C LEU A 180 2.94 10.64 25.24
N LEU A 181 1.99 9.74 25.56
CA LEU A 181 1.71 8.58 24.73
C LEU A 181 1.15 9.00 23.37
N ALA A 182 0.20 9.94 23.36
CA ALA A 182 -0.35 10.50 22.13
C ALA A 182 0.73 11.19 21.28
N LEU A 183 1.66 11.92 21.89
CA LEU A 183 2.80 12.53 21.20
C LEU A 183 3.71 11.47 20.55
N PHE A 184 4.04 10.40 21.30
CA PHE A 184 4.84 9.29 20.78
C PHE A 184 4.17 8.61 19.59
N VAL A 185 2.88 8.28 19.72
CA VAL A 185 2.09 7.67 18.65
C VAL A 185 2.03 8.59 17.43
N ALA A 186 1.77 9.89 17.61
CA ALA A 186 1.70 10.84 16.51
C ALA A 186 3.01 10.98 15.73
N VAL A 187 4.17 10.93 16.40
CA VAL A 187 5.48 10.92 15.71
C VAL A 187 5.65 9.65 14.88
N ASN A 188 5.23 8.49 15.39
CA ASN A 188 5.26 7.25 14.62
C ASN A 188 4.33 7.31 13.40
N ILE A 189 3.10 7.80 13.58
CA ILE A 189 2.12 8.00 12.50
C ILE A 189 2.67 8.97 11.44
N LEU A 190 3.35 10.06 11.83
CA LEU A 190 3.99 10.98 10.88
C LEU A 190 5.04 10.27 10.01
N ARG A 191 5.87 9.41 10.61
CA ARG A 191 6.87 8.63 9.89
C ARG A 191 6.21 7.69 8.87
N GLU A 192 5.13 7.02 9.27
CA GLU A 192 4.36 6.15 8.39
C GLU A 192 3.73 6.93 7.24
N GLY A 193 3.06 8.05 7.52
CA GLY A 193 2.47 8.92 6.51
C GLY A 193 3.50 9.45 5.51
N TYR A 194 4.69 9.89 6.00
CA TYR A 194 5.79 10.29 5.12
C TYR A 194 6.27 9.13 4.24
N GLY A 195 6.42 7.93 4.82
CA GLY A 195 6.81 6.72 4.07
C GLY A 195 5.83 6.41 2.93
N VAL A 196 4.53 6.46 3.21
CA VAL A 196 3.46 6.23 2.22
C VAL A 196 3.51 7.27 1.11
N VAL A 197 3.66 8.56 1.43
CA VAL A 197 3.78 9.62 0.42
C VAL A 197 5.04 9.41 -0.43
N ALA A 198 6.20 9.19 0.21
CA ALA A 198 7.47 9.04 -0.49
C ALA A 198 7.46 7.84 -1.45
N SER A 199 6.96 6.67 -1.02
CA SER A 199 6.87 5.49 -1.89
C SER A 199 5.90 5.71 -3.05
N SER A 200 4.79 6.41 -2.80
CA SER A 200 3.77 6.66 -3.83
C SER A 200 4.23 7.69 -4.87
N VAL A 201 4.94 8.73 -4.44
CA VAL A 201 5.57 9.71 -5.33
C VAL A 201 6.64 9.04 -6.20
N ASN A 202 7.45 8.13 -5.64
CA ASN A 202 8.39 7.33 -6.43
C ASN A 202 7.69 6.52 -7.52
N GLY A 203 6.53 5.92 -7.23
CA GLY A 203 5.72 5.22 -8.23
C GLY A 203 5.22 6.14 -9.36
N LEU A 204 4.96 7.42 -9.08
CA LEU A 204 4.59 8.39 -10.10
C LEU A 204 5.74 8.77 -11.04
N MET A 205 6.99 8.69 -10.55
CA MET A 205 8.22 9.04 -11.27
C MET A 205 8.78 7.92 -12.18
N ASP A 206 7.95 6.93 -12.54
CA ASP A 206 8.35 5.78 -13.38
C ASP A 206 9.57 5.04 -12.81
N SER A 207 9.50 4.72 -11.52
CA SER A 207 10.52 3.91 -10.84
C SER A 207 10.72 2.57 -11.53
N ALA A 208 11.98 2.12 -11.55
CA ALA A 208 12.37 0.82 -12.07
C ALA A 208 11.58 -0.32 -11.40
N ALA A 209 11.40 -1.42 -12.12
CA ALA A 209 10.86 -2.64 -11.52
C ALA A 209 11.77 -3.12 -10.37
N PRO A 210 11.22 -3.85 -9.38
CA PRO A 210 12.02 -4.46 -8.31
C PRO A 210 13.21 -5.24 -8.86
N GLU A 211 14.31 -5.25 -8.11
CA GLU A 211 15.56 -5.91 -8.52
C GLU A 211 15.35 -7.38 -8.93
N GLU A 212 14.57 -8.13 -8.14
CA GLU A 212 14.22 -9.53 -8.45
C GLU A 212 13.47 -9.69 -9.78
N GLU A 213 12.53 -8.79 -10.11
CA GLU A 213 11.83 -8.82 -11.41
C GLU A 213 12.78 -8.47 -12.56
N ARG A 214 13.71 -7.53 -12.33
CA ARG A 214 14.70 -7.13 -13.33
C ARG A 214 15.66 -8.26 -13.62
N ASP A 215 16.18 -8.94 -12.60
CA ASP A 215 17.07 -10.09 -12.76
C ASP A 215 16.39 -11.21 -13.57
N GLN A 216 15.10 -11.48 -13.29
CA GLN A 216 14.30 -12.43 -14.07
C GLN A 216 14.13 -11.99 -15.54
N ILE A 217 13.89 -10.70 -15.79
CA ILE A 217 13.80 -10.17 -17.16
C ILE A 217 15.14 -10.31 -17.88
N GLU A 218 16.25 -10.02 -17.22
CA GLU A 218 17.59 -10.17 -17.79
C GLU A 218 17.89 -11.64 -18.14
N GLU A 219 17.52 -12.57 -17.26
CA GLU A 219 17.64 -14.01 -17.52
C GLU A 219 16.76 -14.46 -18.70
N LEU A 220 15.51 -13.98 -18.78
CA LEU A 220 14.63 -14.29 -19.90
C LEU A 220 15.18 -13.74 -21.22
N LEU A 221 15.71 -12.52 -21.23
CA LEU A 221 16.34 -11.92 -22.41
C LEU A 221 17.57 -12.72 -22.87
N HIS A 222 18.40 -13.19 -21.93
CA HIS A 222 19.55 -14.02 -22.25
C HIS A 222 19.15 -15.29 -23.01
N HIS A 223 18.05 -15.95 -22.64
CA HIS A 223 17.63 -17.22 -23.26
C HIS A 223 16.73 -17.04 -24.48
N ALA A 224 15.85 -16.04 -24.48
CA ALA A 224 14.83 -15.86 -25.53
C ALA A 224 15.36 -15.09 -26.75
N ALA A 225 16.40 -14.28 -26.60
CA ALA A 225 16.96 -13.46 -27.67
C ALA A 225 17.94 -14.22 -28.60
N ALA A 226 17.83 -15.55 -28.68
CA ALA A 226 18.70 -16.37 -29.51
C ALA A 226 18.66 -15.90 -30.99
N GLY A 227 19.83 -15.59 -31.55
CA GLY A 227 19.98 -15.02 -32.89
C GLY A 227 20.18 -13.50 -32.94
N ALA A 228 19.97 -12.79 -31.82
CA ALA A 228 20.45 -11.42 -31.66
C ALA A 228 21.94 -11.41 -31.26
N LEU A 229 22.64 -10.34 -31.62
CA LEU A 229 24.04 -10.11 -31.25
C LEU A 229 24.15 -9.59 -29.81
N GLN A 230 23.20 -8.76 -29.38
CA GLN A 230 23.19 -8.14 -28.06
C GLN A 230 21.80 -7.58 -27.73
N VAL A 231 21.41 -7.57 -26.47
CA VAL A 231 20.31 -6.74 -25.96
C VAL A 231 20.87 -5.73 -24.98
N HIS A 232 20.56 -4.45 -25.13
CA HIS A 232 21.05 -3.38 -24.25
C HIS A 232 19.97 -2.34 -23.98
N GLY A 233 20.30 -1.36 -23.12
CA GLY A 233 19.41 -0.25 -22.81
C GLY A 233 18.12 -0.68 -22.10
N LEU A 234 18.14 -1.80 -21.36
CA LEU A 234 16.98 -2.30 -20.63
C LEU A 234 16.46 -1.24 -19.65
N LYS A 235 15.23 -0.79 -19.89
CA LYS A 235 14.47 0.08 -19.01
C LYS A 235 13.21 -0.66 -18.59
N THR A 236 12.96 -0.67 -17.29
CA THR A 236 11.72 -1.18 -16.74
C THR A 236 11.04 -0.08 -15.95
N ARG A 237 9.72 -0.09 -15.91
CA ARG A 237 8.95 0.74 -14.98
C ARG A 237 7.68 0.05 -14.56
N ARG A 238 7.29 0.21 -13.30
CA ARG A 238 6.00 -0.25 -12.77
C ARG A 238 5.03 0.92 -12.68
N ALA A 239 3.81 0.70 -13.14
CA ALA A 239 2.69 1.60 -12.88
C ALA A 239 1.51 0.80 -12.33
N GLY A 240 1.32 0.81 -11.01
CA GLY A 240 0.34 -0.06 -10.35
C GLY A 240 0.62 -1.52 -10.71
N VAL A 241 -0.39 -2.21 -11.26
CA VAL A 241 -0.27 -3.60 -11.73
C VAL A 241 0.47 -3.74 -13.06
N ALA A 242 0.65 -2.68 -13.86
CA ALA A 242 1.27 -2.77 -15.18
C ALA A 242 2.80 -2.73 -15.07
N LEU A 243 3.46 -3.58 -15.86
CA LEU A 243 4.91 -3.60 -16.04
C LEU A 243 5.22 -3.15 -17.47
N PHE A 244 6.10 -2.17 -17.64
CA PHE A 244 6.59 -1.76 -18.94
C PHE A 244 8.06 -2.15 -19.05
N VAL A 245 8.42 -2.79 -20.16
CA VAL A 245 9.78 -3.23 -20.47
C VAL A 245 10.16 -2.67 -21.83
N GLU A 246 11.23 -1.89 -21.87
CA GLU A 246 11.78 -1.31 -23.08
C GLU A 246 13.24 -1.73 -23.22
N CYS A 247 13.64 -2.21 -24.39
CA CYS A 247 15.04 -2.56 -24.65
C CYS A 247 15.40 -2.37 -26.13
N HIS A 248 16.69 -2.35 -26.40
CA HIS A 248 17.22 -2.36 -27.75
C HIS A 248 17.82 -3.74 -28.03
N MET A 249 17.49 -4.31 -29.19
CA MET A 249 18.00 -5.61 -29.64
C MET A 249 18.83 -5.41 -30.90
N VAL A 250 20.12 -5.70 -30.79
CA VAL A 250 21.08 -5.60 -31.89
C VAL A 250 21.10 -6.89 -32.68
N VAL A 251 20.97 -6.79 -34.00
CA VAL A 251 21.01 -7.92 -34.94
C VAL A 251 21.96 -7.63 -36.10
N ASP A 252 22.28 -8.66 -36.89
CA ASP A 252 23.02 -8.50 -38.15
C ASP A 252 22.27 -7.55 -39.09
N GLY A 253 22.99 -6.58 -39.69
CA GLY A 253 22.37 -5.55 -40.54
C GLY A 253 21.76 -6.07 -41.85
N SER A 254 22.11 -7.30 -42.25
CA SER A 254 21.52 -8.02 -43.38
C SER A 254 20.30 -8.87 -43.00
N MET A 255 19.98 -8.98 -41.71
CA MET A 255 18.82 -9.72 -41.22
C MET A 255 17.53 -9.10 -41.77
N THR A 256 16.66 -9.96 -42.30
CA THR A 256 15.34 -9.51 -42.78
C THR A 256 14.47 -9.04 -41.61
N VAL A 257 13.59 -8.06 -41.86
CA VAL A 257 12.61 -7.57 -40.87
C VAL A 257 11.77 -8.71 -40.28
N GLN A 258 11.45 -9.72 -41.08
CA GLN A 258 10.68 -10.88 -40.60
C GLN A 258 11.48 -11.74 -39.61
N ALA A 259 12.77 -11.95 -39.87
CA ALA A 259 13.62 -12.73 -38.98
C ALA A 259 13.85 -12.01 -37.66
N SER A 260 14.12 -10.70 -37.67
CA SER A 260 14.27 -9.92 -36.43
C SER A 260 12.96 -9.83 -35.65
N HIS A 261 11.82 -9.67 -36.33
CA HIS A 261 10.50 -9.69 -35.68
C HIS A 261 10.22 -11.04 -34.99
N THR A 262 10.66 -12.16 -35.57
CA THR A 262 10.50 -13.49 -34.94
C THR A 262 11.25 -13.57 -33.61
N ILE A 263 12.43 -12.96 -33.51
CA ILE A 263 13.18 -12.89 -32.25
C ILE A 263 12.43 -12.00 -31.25
N CYS A 264 11.89 -10.86 -31.69
CA CYS A 264 11.04 -10.01 -30.84
C CYS A 264 9.84 -10.80 -30.29
N ASP A 265 9.12 -11.55 -31.13
CA ASP A 265 7.97 -12.36 -30.72
C ASP A 265 8.34 -13.39 -29.64
N HIS A 266 9.51 -14.03 -29.77
CA HIS A 266 10.00 -14.96 -28.74
C HIS A 266 10.32 -14.28 -27.41
N ILE A 267 10.95 -13.10 -27.46
CA ILE A 267 11.23 -12.30 -26.26
C ILE A 267 9.93 -11.84 -25.60
N GLU A 268 8.99 -11.31 -26.39
CA GLU A 268 7.69 -10.86 -25.89
C GLU A 268 6.92 -12.00 -25.21
N GLU A 269 6.87 -13.17 -25.84
CA GLU A 269 6.20 -14.34 -25.29
C GLU A 269 6.88 -14.85 -24.01
N ALA A 270 8.21 -14.92 -23.99
CA ALA A 270 8.97 -15.33 -22.80
C ALA A 270 8.68 -14.41 -21.60
N ILE A 271 8.72 -13.08 -21.83
CA ILE A 271 8.40 -12.10 -20.78
C ILE A 271 6.93 -12.20 -20.36
N ARG A 272 5.97 -12.27 -21.30
CA ARG A 272 4.53 -12.36 -20.98
C ARG A 272 4.14 -13.66 -20.29
N SER A 273 4.86 -14.76 -20.55
CA SER A 273 4.62 -16.03 -19.88
C SER A 273 4.95 -15.99 -18.38
N THR A 274 5.92 -15.16 -17.99
CA THR A 274 6.33 -14.94 -16.59
C THR A 274 5.59 -13.76 -15.97
N PHE A 275 5.39 -12.69 -16.73
CA PHE A 275 4.72 -11.44 -16.34
C PHE A 275 3.55 -11.13 -17.29
N PRO A 276 2.36 -11.69 -17.05
CA PRO A 276 1.20 -11.52 -17.93
C PRO A 276 0.75 -10.06 -18.13
N GLU A 277 1.07 -9.17 -17.19
CA GLU A 277 0.81 -7.74 -17.23
C GLU A 277 1.80 -6.92 -18.08
N ALA A 278 2.87 -7.56 -18.61
CA ALA A 278 3.98 -6.86 -19.21
C ALA A 278 3.65 -6.30 -20.59
N GLN A 279 3.97 -5.02 -20.78
CA GLN A 279 3.98 -4.34 -22.07
C GLN A 279 5.43 -4.16 -22.49
N VAL A 280 5.83 -4.91 -23.52
CA VAL A 280 7.20 -4.96 -24.01
C VAL A 280 7.29 -4.10 -25.27
N THR A 281 8.36 -3.32 -25.40
CA THR A 281 8.71 -2.59 -26.62
C THR A 281 10.18 -2.82 -26.92
N ILE A 282 10.45 -3.41 -28.09
CA ILE A 282 11.81 -3.78 -28.51
C ILE A 282 12.17 -2.94 -29.73
N HIS A 283 13.23 -2.14 -29.61
CA HIS A 283 13.78 -1.40 -30.74
C HIS A 283 14.90 -2.23 -31.39
N VAL A 284 14.69 -2.63 -32.65
CA VAL A 284 15.68 -3.43 -33.39
C VAL A 284 16.74 -2.51 -33.98
N GLU A 285 18.01 -2.80 -33.68
CA GLU A 285 19.16 -2.02 -34.11
C GLU A 285 20.17 -2.90 -34.90
N PRO A 286 20.88 -2.34 -35.89
CA PRO A 286 21.92 -3.07 -36.62
C PRO A 286 23.25 -3.12 -35.86
N GLU A 287 24.14 -4.04 -36.25
CA GLU A 287 25.45 -4.33 -35.62
C GLU A 287 26.33 -3.13 -35.23
N HIS A 288 26.27 -2.00 -35.94
CA HIS A 288 27.07 -0.82 -35.59
C HIS A 288 26.59 -0.09 -34.31
N LYS A 289 25.49 -0.56 -33.72
CA LYS A 289 24.92 -0.08 -32.46
C LYS A 289 25.30 -0.94 -31.25
N LEU A 290 26.18 -1.94 -31.42
CA LEU A 290 26.72 -2.70 -30.30
C LEU A 290 27.35 -1.78 -29.24
N GLU A 291 26.96 -1.98 -27.99
CA GLU A 291 27.44 -1.23 -26.83
C GLU A 291 28.45 -2.06 -26.03
N PRO A 292 29.37 -1.43 -25.26
CA PRO A 292 30.31 -2.14 -24.41
C PRO A 292 29.65 -2.99 -23.30
N SER A 293 28.43 -2.63 -22.90
CA SER A 293 27.64 -3.34 -21.91
C SER A 293 26.27 -3.70 -22.47
N GLY A 294 25.89 -4.96 -22.29
CA GLY A 294 24.61 -5.49 -22.72
C GLY A 294 24.53 -6.97 -22.38
N ILE A 295 23.32 -7.51 -22.47
CA ILE A 295 23.04 -8.93 -22.32
C ILE A 295 23.45 -9.59 -23.64
N ALA A 296 24.41 -10.51 -23.58
CA ALA A 296 24.74 -11.37 -24.71
C ALA A 296 23.74 -12.55 -24.71
N PRO A 297 22.95 -12.75 -25.78
CA PRO A 297 22.06 -13.91 -25.86
C PRO A 297 22.85 -15.23 -25.86
N GLY A 298 22.31 -16.23 -25.17
CA GLY A 298 22.89 -17.57 -25.02
C GLY A 298 22.52 -18.56 -26.12
#